data_AF-A0A1T4R2F0-F1
#
_entry.id   AF-A0A1T4R2F0-F1
#
_cell.length_a   1.000
_cell.length_b   1.000
_cell.length_c   1.000
_cell.angle_alpha   90.00
_cell.angle_beta   90.00
_cell.angle_gamma   90.00
#
_symmetry.space_group_name_H-M   'P 1'
#
loop_
_entity.id
_entity.type
_entity.pdbx_description
1 polymer ?
#
loop_
_entity_poly.entity_id
_entity_poly.type
_entity_poly.pdbx_seq_one_letter_code
_entity_poly.pdbx_strand_id
1 'polypeptide(L)'
;MRLSYRPFLLGSIALMTACSKKDDLPAVPTGPVTQQEINNWVLDSMRYFYLWNDQLPVNPNINLETGAFFTSIKNTADRFSLLYNPEDPATYANDIRSKYGIDYSIISWPQRPEGVIGVIKLVVPGSYAAAAGLKRGSYFTRINETSLTANNAATLSEQLRTTASGTLTPATIDGGAITEGVPVLLQISRVTENPVYSSALVSSYPRKTGYIFYNAFIDGYNNNLLDVFRKFKSQGIAELIIDIRYNTGGSLAAAAMLTALVAPDVTEKSTFVQYSGNNHLGSRTLDFATALSVPENADPIPFSALAAARLSLPRIFLLTGSQTVSAAELLINNLKPYTKVIQIGETTVGKDKGAIIVKDMRSPRRIPWVMQPITYRLSNANGNGNYTQGIAPQYPIDEMSRQPLLPPGDVNDPLVAKALAIINGGGRASGESAPVFRHYYDVGQQAAINSVVIIPR
;
A
#
# COMPACT_ATOMS: atom_id res chain seq x y z
N MET A 1 -11.73 103.50 -19.75
CA MET A 1 -10.67 103.21 -18.75
C MET A 1 -11.29 102.35 -17.65
N ARG A 2 -10.64 101.22 -17.33
CA ARG A 2 -10.98 100.19 -16.32
C ARG A 2 -12.08 99.18 -16.66
N LEU A 3 -11.66 98.09 -17.32
CA LEU A 3 -12.26 96.75 -17.18
C LEU A 3 -11.85 96.15 -15.83
N SER A 4 -12.77 95.52 -15.10
CA SER A 4 -12.46 94.67 -13.94
C SER A 4 -13.06 93.27 -14.16
N TYR A 5 -12.16 92.30 -14.36
CA TYR A 5 -12.44 90.87 -14.44
C TYR A 5 -12.75 90.30 -13.04
N ARG A 6 -13.74 89.40 -12.95
CA ARG A 6 -13.95 88.49 -11.80
C ARG A 6 -13.56 87.06 -12.23
N PRO A 7 -12.75 86.32 -11.46
CA PRO A 7 -12.29 84.99 -11.85
C PRO A 7 -13.28 83.88 -11.49
N PHE A 8 -13.31 82.86 -12.35
CA PHE A 8 -13.96 81.56 -12.17
C PHE A 8 -13.25 80.73 -11.09
N LEU A 9 -14.02 80.10 -10.19
CA LEU A 9 -13.54 79.09 -9.25
C LEU A 9 -13.51 77.72 -9.97
N LEU A 10 -12.32 77.15 -10.18
CA LEU A 10 -12.14 75.75 -10.57
C LEU A 10 -12.13 74.87 -9.30
N GLY A 11 -13.06 73.92 -9.21
CA GLY A 11 -13.09 72.90 -8.16
C GLY A 11 -12.12 71.76 -8.48
N SER A 12 -11.18 71.53 -7.57
CA SER A 12 -10.17 70.48 -7.62
C SER A 12 -10.78 69.10 -7.32
N ILE A 13 -10.75 68.18 -8.29
CA ILE A 13 -11.06 66.76 -8.08
C ILE A 13 -9.81 66.08 -7.50
N ALA A 14 -9.89 65.65 -6.24
CA ALA A 14 -8.86 64.83 -5.61
C ALA A 14 -9.01 63.36 -6.03
N LEU A 15 -8.12 62.88 -6.89
CA LEU A 15 -7.95 61.46 -7.22
C LEU A 15 -7.30 60.75 -6.03
N MET A 16 -8.08 59.97 -5.29
CA MET A 16 -7.57 59.04 -4.28
C MET A 16 -6.97 57.82 -5.00
N THR A 17 -5.66 57.81 -5.20
CA THR A 17 -4.91 56.62 -5.58
C THR A 17 -4.78 55.70 -4.36
N ALA A 18 -5.69 54.73 -4.22
CA ALA A 18 -5.52 53.62 -3.31
C ALA A 18 -4.43 52.69 -3.89
N CYS A 19 -3.19 52.85 -3.44
CA CYS A 19 -2.14 51.87 -3.66
C CYS A 19 -2.54 50.56 -2.98
N SER A 20 -2.94 49.56 -3.76
CA SER A 20 -2.92 48.17 -3.28
C SER A 20 -1.47 47.85 -2.90
N LYS A 21 -1.19 47.65 -1.61
CA LYS A 21 0.05 46.99 -1.21
C LYS A 21 0.08 45.66 -1.96
N LYS A 22 1.01 45.50 -2.89
CA LYS A 22 1.40 44.17 -3.34
C LYS A 22 1.89 43.49 -2.07
N ASP A 23 1.23 42.40 -1.68
CA ASP A 23 1.76 41.53 -0.65
C ASP A 23 3.10 41.01 -1.18
N ASP A 24 4.18 41.65 -0.76
CA ASP A 24 5.53 41.16 -1.05
C ASP A 24 5.61 39.77 -0.41
N LEU A 25 5.75 38.75 -1.26
CA LEU A 25 6.00 37.40 -0.80
C LEU A 25 7.20 37.45 0.15
N PRO A 26 7.13 36.80 1.33
CA PRO A 26 8.25 36.80 2.26
C PRO A 26 9.51 36.36 1.53
N ALA A 27 10.62 37.08 1.76
CA ALA A 27 11.90 36.77 1.12
C ALA A 27 12.26 35.30 1.37
N VAL A 28 12.62 34.57 0.31
CA VAL A 28 13.06 33.18 0.43
C VAL A 28 14.27 33.16 1.36
N PRO A 29 14.27 32.39 2.47
CA PRO A 29 15.40 32.34 3.38
C PRO A 29 16.69 32.01 2.64
N THR A 30 17.78 32.70 2.98
CA THR A 30 19.14 32.43 2.49
C THR A 30 19.97 31.83 3.62
N GLY A 31 20.74 30.76 3.36
CA GLY A 31 21.53 30.05 4.37
C GLY A 31 21.07 28.61 4.64
N PRO A 32 21.70 27.91 5.61
CA PRO A 32 21.37 26.53 5.97
C PRO A 32 19.89 26.37 6.32
N VAL A 33 19.31 25.24 5.93
CA VAL A 33 17.91 24.93 6.21
C VAL A 33 17.77 24.59 7.68
N THR A 34 16.95 25.35 8.40
CA THR A 34 16.73 25.13 9.84
C THR A 34 15.61 24.11 10.06
N GLN A 35 15.63 23.44 11.21
CA GLN A 35 14.55 22.54 11.62
C GLN A 35 13.19 23.24 11.68
N GLN A 36 13.17 24.50 12.13
CA GLN A 36 11.96 25.32 12.14
C GLN A 36 11.45 25.61 10.72
N GLU A 37 12.35 25.84 9.74
CA GLU A 37 11.96 25.99 8.33
C GLU A 37 11.28 24.72 7.81
N ILE A 38 11.83 23.54 8.12
CA ILE A 38 11.26 22.24 7.73
C ILE A 38 9.90 22.04 8.38
N ASN A 39 9.78 22.26 9.68
CA ASN A 39 8.53 22.08 10.40
C ASN A 39 7.44 23.07 9.95
N ASN A 40 7.82 24.30 9.57
CA ASN A 40 6.87 25.25 8.98
C ASN A 40 6.38 24.74 7.63
N TRP A 41 7.26 24.22 6.78
CA TRP A 41 6.88 23.58 5.51
C TRP A 41 5.94 22.38 5.73
N VAL A 42 6.21 21.54 6.74
CA VAL A 42 5.33 20.43 7.12
C VAL A 42 3.95 20.97 7.53
N LEU A 43 3.90 21.95 8.44
CA LEU A 43 2.65 22.50 8.95
C LEU A 43 1.80 23.15 7.85
N ASP A 44 2.42 23.97 6.99
CA ASP A 44 1.73 24.65 5.90
C ASP A 44 1.22 23.67 4.84
N SER A 45 2.02 22.63 4.54
CA SER A 45 1.59 21.55 3.66
C SER A 45 0.42 20.77 4.25
N MET A 46 0.43 20.50 5.57
CA MET A 46 -0.68 19.84 6.25
C MET A 46 -1.93 20.73 6.29
N ARG A 47 -1.81 22.05 6.50
CA ARG A 47 -2.96 22.98 6.46
C ARG A 47 -3.69 22.94 5.12
N TYR A 48 -2.96 22.77 4.02
CA TYR A 48 -3.55 22.78 2.69
C TYR A 48 -4.01 21.38 2.25
N PHE A 49 -3.15 20.36 2.35
CA PHE A 49 -3.39 19.05 1.75
C PHE A 49 -4.02 18.02 2.69
N TYR A 50 -3.94 18.20 3.99
CA TYR A 50 -4.35 17.16 4.93
C TYR A 50 -5.87 17.01 4.99
N LEU A 51 -6.36 15.77 4.96
CA LEU A 51 -7.79 15.46 5.04
C LEU A 51 -8.45 16.04 6.29
N TRP A 52 -7.72 16.07 7.41
CA TRP A 52 -8.15 16.59 8.70
C TRP A 52 -7.47 17.93 9.02
N ASN A 53 -7.29 18.80 8.03
CA ASN A 53 -6.61 20.09 8.21
C ASN A 53 -7.33 21.00 9.22
N ASP A 54 -8.64 20.86 9.36
CA ASP A 54 -9.48 21.56 10.34
C ASP A 54 -9.25 21.09 11.80
N GLN A 55 -8.54 19.99 11.99
CA GLN A 55 -8.24 19.38 13.30
C GLN A 55 -6.76 19.47 13.67
N LEU A 56 -5.96 20.26 12.94
CA LEU A 56 -4.58 20.53 13.31
C LEU A 56 -4.51 21.31 14.64
N PRO A 57 -3.49 21.08 15.48
CA PRO A 57 -3.32 21.85 16.71
C PRO A 57 -3.21 23.35 16.44
N VAL A 58 -3.85 24.16 17.29
CA VAL A 58 -3.83 25.63 17.16
C VAL A 58 -2.42 26.19 17.35
N ASN A 59 -1.66 25.65 18.31
CA ASN A 59 -0.30 26.09 18.66
C ASN A 59 0.67 24.89 18.66
N PRO A 60 1.07 24.37 17.49
CA PRO A 60 1.95 23.22 17.41
C PRO A 60 3.39 23.60 17.80
N ASN A 61 4.10 22.73 18.53
CA ASN A 61 5.48 22.99 18.96
C ASN A 61 6.48 22.81 17.80
N ILE A 62 6.76 23.89 17.08
CA ILE A 62 7.61 23.91 15.88
C ILE A 62 9.09 23.55 16.15
N ASN A 63 9.50 23.46 17.42
CA ASN A 63 10.88 23.19 17.81
C ASN A 63 11.17 21.69 17.98
N LEU A 64 10.17 20.82 17.86
CA LEU A 64 10.35 19.37 17.92
C LEU A 64 11.16 18.87 16.72
N GLU A 65 11.87 17.74 16.89
CA GLU A 65 12.46 16.99 15.77
C GLU A 65 11.39 16.76 14.69
N THR A 66 11.76 16.79 13.41
CA THR A 66 10.80 16.86 12.29
C THR A 66 9.81 15.69 12.27
N GLY A 67 10.29 14.45 12.46
CA GLY A 67 9.42 13.27 12.57
C GLY A 67 8.49 13.35 13.78
N ALA A 68 9.01 13.76 14.95
CA ALA A 68 8.21 13.96 16.15
C ALA A 68 7.16 15.09 15.98
N PHE A 69 7.52 16.18 15.32
CA PHE A 69 6.64 17.30 15.00
C PHE A 69 5.47 16.84 14.13
N PHE A 70 5.78 16.20 13.00
CA PHE A 70 4.76 15.65 12.09
C PHE A 70 3.82 14.71 12.83
N THR A 71 4.36 13.82 13.66
CA THR A 71 3.57 12.89 14.48
C THR A 71 2.63 13.62 15.44
N SER A 72 3.11 14.69 16.08
CA SER A 72 2.34 15.45 17.08
C SER A 72 1.16 16.23 16.51
N ILE A 73 1.17 16.56 15.21
CA ILE A 73 0.12 17.35 14.57
C ILE A 73 -0.92 16.51 13.82
N LYS A 74 -0.69 15.19 13.66
CA LYS A 74 -1.63 14.30 12.98
C LYS A 74 -2.90 14.10 13.80
N ASN A 75 -3.99 13.86 13.07
CA ASN A 75 -5.21 13.35 13.66
C ASN A 75 -4.97 11.95 14.26
N THR A 76 -5.62 11.62 15.38
CA THR A 76 -5.49 10.29 16.00
C THR A 76 -6.07 9.16 15.15
N ALA A 77 -7.00 9.47 14.23
CA ALA A 77 -7.49 8.54 13.23
C ALA A 77 -6.55 8.38 12.03
N ASP A 78 -5.51 9.21 11.92
CA ASP A 78 -4.54 9.14 10.83
C ASP A 78 -3.43 8.13 11.08
N ARG A 79 -3.71 7.01 10.46
CA ARG A 79 -2.91 5.80 10.46
C ARG A 79 -1.94 5.69 9.28
N PHE A 80 -1.92 6.63 8.34
CA PHE A 80 -1.30 6.35 7.03
C PHE A 80 -0.48 7.48 6.44
N SER A 81 -0.51 8.69 7.01
CA SER A 81 0.38 9.75 6.53
C SER A 81 1.83 9.47 6.90
N LEU A 82 2.73 9.72 5.95
CA LEU A 82 4.17 9.44 6.07
C LEU A 82 5.00 10.71 5.83
N LEU A 83 6.18 10.74 6.44
CA LEU A 83 7.19 11.78 6.25
C LEU A 83 8.57 11.12 6.29
N TYR A 84 9.39 11.34 5.27
CA TYR A 84 10.74 10.80 5.18
C TYR A 84 11.70 11.75 4.45
N ASN A 85 12.97 11.64 4.76
CA ASN A 85 14.06 12.32 4.08
C ASN A 85 14.80 11.30 3.19
N PRO A 86 14.77 11.44 1.86
CA PRO A 86 15.46 10.52 0.96
C PRO A 86 16.98 10.45 1.16
N GLU A 87 17.56 11.49 1.76
CA GLU A 87 18.99 11.57 2.06
C GLU A 87 19.35 10.88 3.39
N ASP A 88 18.35 10.50 4.21
CA ASP A 88 18.53 9.83 5.49
C ASP A 88 17.72 8.53 5.57
N PRO A 89 18.37 7.36 5.37
CA PRO A 89 17.72 6.05 5.50
C PRO A 89 17.02 5.80 6.84
N ALA A 90 17.45 6.47 7.93
CA ALA A 90 16.83 6.29 9.25
C ALA A 90 15.38 6.80 9.31
N THR A 91 15.00 7.67 8.37
CA THR A 91 13.66 8.25 8.29
C THR A 91 12.64 7.41 7.51
N TYR A 92 13.08 6.36 6.81
CA TYR A 92 12.18 5.46 6.09
C TYR A 92 11.42 4.54 7.06
N ALA A 93 10.25 4.09 6.63
CA ALA A 93 9.51 3.04 7.34
C ALA A 93 10.42 1.82 7.50
N ASN A 94 10.74 1.49 8.76
CA ASN A 94 11.63 0.42 9.12
C ASN A 94 10.80 -0.86 9.29
N ASP A 95 10.50 -1.58 8.22
CA ASP A 95 9.85 -2.89 8.29
C ASP A 95 10.79 -4.03 7.84
N ILE A 96 10.52 -5.24 8.33
CA ILE A 96 11.36 -6.42 8.08
C ILE A 96 11.37 -6.80 6.58
N ARG A 97 10.27 -6.58 5.85
CA ARG A 97 10.20 -6.91 4.42
C ARG A 97 11.06 -5.95 3.60
N SER A 98 10.94 -4.65 3.82
CA SER A 98 11.78 -3.63 3.16
C SER A 98 13.26 -3.80 3.48
N LYS A 99 13.61 -4.25 4.69
CA LYS A 99 15.00 -4.47 5.09
C LYS A 99 15.55 -5.79 4.58
N TYR A 100 14.93 -6.90 4.94
CA TYR A 100 15.52 -8.23 4.74
C TYR A 100 14.90 -9.01 3.58
N GLY A 101 13.85 -8.47 2.96
CA GLY A 101 13.13 -9.14 1.88
C GLY A 101 12.31 -10.33 2.37
N ILE A 102 11.85 -10.35 3.62
CA ILE A 102 11.02 -11.43 4.17
C ILE A 102 9.76 -10.93 4.87
N ASP A 103 8.72 -11.75 4.81
CA ASP A 103 7.53 -11.65 5.66
C ASP A 103 7.32 -13.00 6.34
N TYR A 104 6.89 -13.01 7.59
CA TYR A 104 6.68 -14.22 8.36
C TYR A 104 5.61 -14.04 9.45
N SER A 105 5.09 -15.17 9.92
CA SER A 105 4.25 -15.23 11.12
C SER A 105 4.86 -16.18 12.14
N ILE A 106 4.54 -15.97 13.41
CA ILE A 106 4.85 -16.89 14.50
C ILE A 106 3.53 -17.48 14.97
N ILE A 107 3.38 -18.79 14.80
CA ILE A 107 2.13 -19.51 15.05
C ILE A 107 2.32 -20.58 16.13
N SER A 108 1.22 -21.05 16.72
CA SER A 108 1.23 -22.18 17.65
C SER A 108 1.76 -23.45 17.00
N TRP A 109 2.62 -24.18 17.69
CA TRP A 109 3.13 -25.47 17.25
C TRP A 109 3.27 -26.43 18.44
N PRO A 110 2.20 -27.15 18.82
CA PRO A 110 2.17 -27.97 20.04
C PRO A 110 3.23 -29.07 20.10
N GLN A 111 3.71 -29.54 18.96
CA GLN A 111 4.75 -30.57 18.86
C GLN A 111 6.15 -30.04 19.24
N ARG A 112 6.32 -28.72 19.35
CA ARG A 112 7.56 -28.09 19.80
C ARG A 112 7.47 -27.77 21.31
N PRO A 113 8.51 -27.99 22.12
CA PRO A 113 8.49 -27.67 23.56
C PRO A 113 8.08 -26.23 23.87
N GLU A 114 8.54 -25.25 23.08
CA GLU A 114 8.19 -23.84 23.24
C GLU A 114 6.79 -23.48 22.72
N GLY A 115 6.08 -24.44 22.12
CA GLY A 115 4.68 -24.31 21.68
C GLY A 115 4.47 -23.37 20.50
N VAL A 116 5.53 -22.87 19.84
CA VAL A 116 5.45 -21.92 18.72
C VAL A 116 6.51 -22.20 17.65
N ILE A 117 6.23 -21.83 16.40
CA ILE A 117 7.18 -21.87 15.29
C ILE A 117 7.04 -20.64 14.40
N GLY A 118 8.13 -20.18 13.82
CA GLY A 118 8.12 -19.15 12.77
C GLY A 118 7.89 -19.79 11.39
N VAL A 119 7.05 -19.15 10.57
CA VAL A 119 6.72 -19.58 9.21
C VAL A 119 6.93 -18.42 8.25
N ILE A 120 7.82 -18.60 7.27
CA ILE A 120 8.07 -17.61 6.22
C ILE A 120 6.87 -17.59 5.25
N LYS A 121 6.28 -16.41 5.08
CA LYS A 121 5.14 -16.14 4.20
C LYS A 121 5.56 -15.72 2.81
N LEU A 122 6.56 -14.84 2.75
CA LEU A 122 7.07 -14.23 1.53
C LEU A 122 8.58 -14.11 1.62
N VAL A 123 9.26 -14.33 0.49
CA VAL A 123 10.66 -13.94 0.31
C VAL A 123 10.74 -13.17 -1.00
N VAL A 124 11.27 -11.95 -0.94
CA VAL A 124 11.46 -11.08 -2.09
C VAL A 124 12.55 -11.68 -2.99
N PRO A 125 12.27 -11.96 -4.28
CA PRO A 125 13.25 -12.47 -5.23
C PRO A 125 14.48 -11.54 -5.31
N GLY A 126 15.68 -12.13 -5.30
CA GLY A 126 16.94 -11.37 -5.34
C GLY A 126 17.44 -10.88 -3.98
N SER A 127 16.67 -11.04 -2.90
CA SER A 127 17.11 -10.69 -1.55
C SER A 127 18.19 -11.65 -1.00
N TYR A 128 18.90 -11.22 0.06
CA TYR A 128 19.83 -12.10 0.78
C TYR A 128 19.14 -13.32 1.38
N ALA A 129 17.89 -13.17 1.86
CA ALA A 129 17.09 -14.27 2.33
C ALA A 129 16.81 -15.31 1.23
N ALA A 130 16.50 -14.87 0.01
CA ALA A 130 16.33 -15.75 -1.14
C ALA A 130 17.64 -16.48 -1.49
N ALA A 131 18.77 -15.75 -1.52
CA ALA A 131 20.09 -16.34 -1.78
C ALA A 131 20.50 -17.38 -0.72
N ALA A 132 20.05 -17.20 0.52
CA ALA A 132 20.25 -18.15 1.61
C ALA A 132 19.28 -19.35 1.61
N GLY A 133 18.42 -19.47 0.59
CA GLY A 133 17.51 -20.60 0.42
C GLY A 133 16.22 -20.53 1.24
N LEU A 134 15.93 -19.40 1.89
CA LEU A 134 14.62 -19.18 2.49
C LEU A 134 13.57 -19.06 1.40
N LYS A 135 12.39 -19.65 1.65
CA LYS A 135 11.24 -19.61 0.74
C LYS A 135 9.95 -19.52 1.54
N ARG A 136 8.85 -19.15 0.87
CA ARG A 136 7.50 -19.33 1.42
C ARG A 136 7.34 -20.78 1.92
N GLY A 137 6.86 -20.93 3.14
CA GLY A 137 6.70 -22.22 3.84
C GLY A 137 7.95 -22.70 4.59
N SER A 138 9.09 -22.02 4.50
CA SER A 138 10.24 -22.31 5.37
C SER A 138 9.87 -22.07 6.83
N TYR A 139 10.27 -22.99 7.72
CA TYR A 139 10.14 -22.79 9.16
C TYR A 139 11.42 -22.21 9.75
N PHE A 140 11.30 -21.55 10.90
CA PHE A 140 12.42 -21.18 11.75
C PHE A 140 12.03 -21.22 13.23
N THR A 141 13.01 -21.45 14.09
CA THR A 141 12.81 -21.64 15.54
C THR A 141 13.44 -20.56 16.39
N ARG A 142 14.38 -19.78 15.82
CA ARG A 142 15.10 -18.72 16.53
C ARG A 142 15.23 -17.45 15.71
N ILE A 143 15.30 -16.32 16.43
CA ILE A 143 15.73 -15.02 15.93
C ILE A 143 16.94 -14.61 16.76
N ASN A 144 18.06 -14.27 16.12
CA ASN A 144 19.31 -13.87 16.78
C ASN A 144 19.70 -14.85 17.91
N GLU A 145 19.76 -16.15 17.56
CA GLU A 145 20.10 -17.26 18.48
C GLU A 145 19.14 -17.46 19.66
N THR A 146 18.11 -16.62 19.81
CA THR A 146 17.11 -16.73 20.86
C THR A 146 15.94 -17.58 20.39
N SER A 147 15.62 -18.63 21.15
CA SER A 147 14.48 -19.51 20.86
C SER A 147 13.15 -18.75 20.89
N LEU A 148 12.32 -18.94 19.87
CA LEU A 148 10.97 -18.39 19.82
C LEU A 148 10.10 -19.04 20.91
N THR A 149 9.38 -18.20 21.65
CA THR A 149 8.33 -18.56 22.59
C THR A 149 7.12 -17.67 22.36
N ALA A 150 5.95 -18.08 22.86
CA ALA A 150 4.74 -17.25 22.81
C ALA A 150 4.95 -15.84 23.40
N ASN A 151 5.79 -15.69 24.42
CA ASN A 151 5.98 -14.44 25.16
C ASN A 151 7.00 -13.50 24.51
N ASN A 152 7.94 -14.00 23.72
CA ASN A 152 9.01 -13.19 23.12
C ASN A 152 8.83 -12.91 21.62
N ALA A 153 7.84 -13.53 20.96
CA ALA A 153 7.62 -13.44 19.52
C ALA A 153 7.59 -11.98 18.99
N ALA A 154 6.83 -11.11 19.66
CA ALA A 154 6.73 -9.70 19.29
C ALA A 154 8.03 -8.94 19.57
N THR A 155 8.63 -9.13 20.74
CA THR A 155 9.88 -8.48 21.15
C THR A 155 11.04 -8.81 20.21
N LEU A 156 11.21 -10.10 19.87
CA LEU A 156 12.28 -10.55 18.98
C LEU A 156 12.09 -10.02 17.55
N SER A 157 10.85 -9.97 17.07
CA SER A 157 10.55 -9.40 15.75
C SER A 157 10.81 -7.89 15.71
N GLU A 158 10.47 -7.18 16.78
CA GLU A 158 10.75 -5.74 16.92
C GLU A 158 12.26 -5.44 17.01
N GLN A 159 13.02 -6.28 17.73
CA GLN A 159 14.48 -6.19 17.74
C GLN A 159 15.07 -6.40 16.35
N LEU A 160 14.62 -7.45 15.64
CA LEU A 160 15.07 -7.71 14.26
C LEU A 160 14.74 -6.54 13.32
N ARG A 161 13.55 -5.94 13.48
CA ARG A 161 13.08 -4.79 12.69
C ARG A 161 14.00 -3.57 12.86
N THR A 162 14.55 -3.35 14.05
CA THR A 162 15.34 -2.15 14.39
C THR A 162 16.85 -2.30 14.14
N THR A 163 17.37 -3.51 13.98
CA THR A 163 18.81 -3.75 13.69
C THR A 163 19.11 -3.73 12.19
N ALA A 164 20.36 -3.49 11.78
CA ALA A 164 20.76 -3.53 10.35
C ALA A 164 20.97 -4.97 9.82
N SER A 165 21.12 -5.93 10.73
CA SER A 165 21.31 -7.34 10.45
C SER A 165 20.70 -8.19 11.55
N GLY A 166 20.48 -9.46 11.27
CA GLY A 166 20.07 -10.45 12.25
C GLY A 166 20.20 -11.86 11.69
N THR A 167 19.78 -12.87 12.44
CA THR A 167 19.76 -14.26 11.99
C THR A 167 18.42 -14.93 12.23
N LEU A 168 18.05 -15.83 11.33
CA LEU A 168 17.00 -16.83 11.57
C LEU A 168 17.66 -18.21 11.61
N THR A 169 17.26 -19.05 12.56
CA THR A 169 17.65 -20.47 12.53
C THR A 169 16.54 -21.26 11.82
N PRO A 170 16.75 -21.71 10.56
CA PRO A 170 15.74 -22.47 9.84
C PRO A 170 15.46 -23.81 10.53
N ALA A 171 14.29 -24.37 10.29
CA ALA A 171 13.93 -25.69 10.77
C ALA A 171 13.25 -26.53 9.69
N THR A 172 13.47 -27.83 9.75
CA THR A 172 12.75 -28.84 8.96
C THR A 172 11.89 -29.68 9.88
N ILE A 173 10.74 -30.12 9.39
CA ILE A 173 9.82 -30.98 10.12
C ILE A 173 9.66 -32.28 9.33
N ASP A 174 10.03 -33.40 9.94
CA ASP A 174 9.87 -34.74 9.37
C ASP A 174 9.29 -35.68 10.43
N GLY A 175 8.18 -36.35 10.12
CA GLY A 175 7.46 -37.20 11.07
C GLY A 175 7.07 -36.50 12.40
N GLY A 176 7.00 -35.17 12.41
CA GLY A 176 6.77 -34.36 13.62
C GLY A 176 8.04 -33.99 14.40
N ALA A 177 9.19 -34.57 14.08
CA ALA A 177 10.48 -34.16 14.62
C ALA A 177 10.93 -32.84 13.99
N ILE A 178 11.38 -31.90 14.82
CA ILE A 178 11.89 -30.60 14.40
C ILE A 178 13.40 -30.62 14.48
N THR A 179 14.06 -30.42 13.34
CA THR A 179 15.52 -30.36 13.24
C THR A 179 15.93 -28.96 12.82
N GLU A 180 16.80 -28.34 13.58
CA GLU A 180 17.32 -27.00 13.29
C GLU A 180 18.47 -27.07 12.29
N GLY A 181 18.47 -26.13 11.36
CA GLY A 181 19.56 -25.92 10.42
C GLY A 181 20.60 -24.93 10.94
N VAL A 182 21.54 -24.59 10.08
CA VAL A 182 22.54 -23.54 10.34
C VAL A 182 21.85 -22.16 10.31
N PRO A 183 22.12 -21.26 11.26
CA PRO A 183 21.60 -19.90 11.23
C PRO A 183 21.91 -19.20 9.91
N VAL A 184 20.88 -18.60 9.32
CA VAL A 184 20.95 -17.81 8.10
C VAL A 184 21.08 -16.34 8.46
N LEU A 185 22.09 -15.67 7.91
CA LEU A 185 22.28 -14.24 8.04
C LEU A 185 21.27 -13.46 7.21
N LEU A 186 20.59 -12.51 7.85
CA LEU A 186 19.76 -11.48 7.22
C LEU A 186 20.51 -10.15 7.21
N GLN A 187 20.54 -9.51 6.05
CA GLN A 187 21.15 -8.19 5.85
C GLN A 187 20.22 -7.30 5.03
N ILE A 188 20.37 -5.98 5.17
CA ILE A 188 19.61 -5.02 4.38
C ILE A 188 19.81 -5.29 2.88
N SER A 189 18.71 -5.48 2.17
CA SER A 189 18.68 -5.76 0.74
C SER A 189 18.09 -4.55 0.00
N ARG A 190 18.86 -3.95 -0.91
CA ARG A 190 18.39 -2.86 -1.78
C ARG A 190 17.86 -3.40 -3.10
N VAL A 191 16.95 -4.37 -3.03
CA VAL A 191 16.42 -5.03 -4.22
C VAL A 191 15.16 -4.33 -4.69
N THR A 192 15.11 -4.01 -5.98
CA THR A 192 13.89 -3.56 -6.63
C THR A 192 12.97 -4.77 -6.83
N GLU A 193 11.90 -4.83 -6.05
CA GLU A 193 10.92 -5.92 -6.12
C GLU A 193 10.10 -5.84 -7.42
N ASN A 194 10.19 -6.87 -8.27
CA ASN A 194 9.20 -7.07 -9.32
C ASN A 194 7.89 -7.57 -8.68
N PRO A 195 6.78 -6.84 -8.78
CA PRO A 195 5.54 -7.21 -8.11
C PRO A 195 4.86 -8.45 -8.72
N VAL A 196 5.24 -8.88 -9.93
CA VAL A 196 4.71 -10.10 -10.55
C VAL A 196 5.59 -11.30 -10.18
N TYR A 197 5.25 -11.99 -9.10
CA TYR A 197 6.07 -13.11 -8.59
C TYR A 197 5.80 -14.42 -9.34
N SER A 198 4.54 -14.63 -9.74
CA SER A 198 4.10 -15.85 -10.40
C SER A 198 2.92 -15.54 -11.31
N SER A 199 2.90 -16.16 -12.49
CA SER A 199 1.72 -16.18 -13.36
C SER A 199 1.64 -17.51 -14.11
N ALA A 200 0.48 -18.17 -14.06
CA ALA A 200 0.30 -19.51 -14.62
C ALA A 200 -1.15 -19.79 -15.00
N LEU A 201 -1.36 -20.89 -15.75
CA LEU A 201 -2.65 -21.57 -15.79
C LEU A 201 -2.69 -22.58 -14.64
N VAL A 202 -3.65 -22.43 -13.73
CA VAL A 202 -3.80 -23.32 -12.57
C VAL A 202 -4.92 -24.35 -12.76
N SER A 203 -5.74 -24.18 -13.80
CA SER A 203 -6.68 -25.20 -14.24
C SER A 203 -6.96 -25.07 -15.74
N SER A 204 -7.20 -26.20 -16.40
CA SER A 204 -7.68 -26.27 -17.79
C SER A 204 -9.09 -26.86 -17.92
N TYR A 205 -9.66 -27.40 -16.85
CA TYR A 205 -10.98 -28.03 -16.82
C TYR A 205 -11.69 -27.80 -15.48
N PRO A 206 -13.01 -27.54 -15.45
CA PRO A 206 -13.91 -27.32 -16.58
C PRO A 206 -13.74 -25.93 -17.22
N ARG A 207 -12.94 -25.05 -16.62
CA ARG A 207 -12.66 -23.70 -17.12
C ARG A 207 -11.17 -23.41 -17.05
N LYS A 208 -10.61 -22.88 -18.15
CA LYS A 208 -9.24 -22.37 -18.17
C LYS A 208 -9.10 -21.21 -17.18
N THR A 209 -8.31 -21.41 -16.13
CA THR A 209 -8.18 -20.48 -15.02
C THR A 209 -6.76 -19.94 -14.97
N GLY A 210 -6.62 -18.64 -15.19
CA GLY A 210 -5.36 -17.93 -14.97
C GLY A 210 -5.16 -17.63 -13.48
N TYR A 211 -3.91 -17.57 -13.06
CA TYR A 211 -3.48 -17.17 -11.73
C TYR A 211 -2.34 -16.17 -11.84
N ILE A 212 -2.40 -15.09 -11.07
CA ILE A 212 -1.28 -14.16 -10.90
C ILE A 212 -1.09 -13.82 -9.43
N PHE A 213 0.15 -13.91 -8.95
CA PHE A 213 0.56 -13.33 -7.67
C PHE A 213 1.13 -11.93 -7.92
N TYR A 214 0.39 -10.90 -7.51
CA TYR A 214 0.71 -9.50 -7.77
C TYR A 214 0.87 -8.74 -6.45
N ASN A 215 2.10 -8.43 -6.09
CA ASN A 215 2.48 -8.12 -4.72
C ASN A 215 2.61 -6.63 -4.38
N ALA A 216 2.58 -5.75 -5.39
CA ALA A 216 2.56 -4.30 -5.20
C ALA A 216 2.10 -3.59 -6.49
N PHE A 217 1.49 -2.41 -6.36
CA PHE A 217 1.12 -1.55 -7.48
C PHE A 217 2.26 -0.57 -7.79
N ILE A 218 3.22 -1.01 -8.61
CA ILE A 218 4.40 -0.22 -8.97
C ILE A 218 4.36 0.09 -10.47
N ASP A 219 4.28 1.38 -10.83
CA ASP A 219 4.05 1.77 -12.23
C ASP A 219 5.19 1.35 -13.17
N GLY A 220 6.43 1.31 -12.68
CA GLY A 220 7.58 0.80 -13.43
C GLY A 220 7.44 -0.63 -13.95
N TYR A 221 6.50 -1.42 -13.41
CA TYR A 221 6.20 -2.80 -13.83
C TYR A 221 4.85 -2.94 -14.55
N ASN A 222 4.21 -1.83 -14.94
CA ASN A 222 2.93 -1.87 -15.63
C ASN A 222 3.00 -2.64 -16.97
N ASN A 223 4.12 -2.53 -17.69
CA ASN A 223 4.33 -3.31 -18.92
C ASN A 223 4.46 -4.83 -18.64
N ASN A 224 5.12 -5.24 -17.54
CA ASN A 224 5.18 -6.65 -17.15
C ASN A 224 3.80 -7.22 -16.83
N LEU A 225 2.96 -6.43 -16.14
CA LEU A 225 1.57 -6.81 -15.89
C LEU A 225 0.79 -6.93 -17.21
N LEU A 226 0.96 -5.98 -18.13
CA LEU A 226 0.32 -6.01 -19.44
C LEU A 226 0.70 -7.25 -20.26
N ASP A 227 1.96 -7.67 -20.21
CA ASP A 227 2.45 -8.88 -20.89
C ASP A 227 1.82 -10.17 -20.34
N VAL A 228 1.67 -10.27 -19.02
CA VAL A 228 0.94 -11.39 -18.40
C VAL A 228 -0.50 -11.45 -18.91
N PHE A 229 -1.17 -10.31 -19.01
CA PHE A 229 -2.54 -10.24 -19.50
C PHE A 229 -2.68 -10.54 -20.98
N ARG A 230 -1.73 -10.13 -21.83
CA ARG A 230 -1.65 -10.56 -23.24
C ARG A 230 -1.53 -12.08 -23.34
N LYS A 231 -0.69 -12.69 -22.50
CA LYS A 231 -0.54 -14.15 -22.42
C LYS A 231 -1.82 -14.85 -21.97
N PHE A 232 -2.48 -14.35 -20.94
CA PHE A 232 -3.77 -14.90 -20.51
C PHE A 232 -4.85 -14.79 -21.58
N LYS A 233 -4.89 -13.67 -22.31
CA LYS A 233 -5.81 -13.48 -23.42
C LYS A 233 -5.53 -14.46 -24.56
N SER A 234 -4.28 -14.64 -24.95
CA SER A 234 -3.90 -15.60 -26.00
C SER A 234 -4.17 -17.06 -25.60
N GLN A 235 -4.08 -17.38 -24.31
CA GLN A 235 -4.44 -18.70 -23.77
C GLN A 235 -5.95 -18.95 -23.68
N GLY A 236 -6.76 -17.89 -23.80
CA GLY A 236 -8.21 -17.95 -23.74
C GLY A 236 -8.73 -18.33 -22.35
N ILE A 237 -8.19 -17.72 -21.29
CA ILE A 237 -8.70 -17.97 -19.94
C ILE A 237 -10.14 -17.46 -19.79
N ALA A 238 -10.94 -18.21 -19.04
CA ALA A 238 -12.35 -17.88 -18.74
C ALA A 238 -12.54 -17.44 -17.29
N GLU A 239 -11.56 -17.68 -16.42
CA GLU A 239 -11.57 -17.34 -15.01
C GLU A 239 -10.18 -16.82 -14.62
N LEU A 240 -10.11 -15.92 -13.64
CA LEU A 240 -8.86 -15.35 -13.15
C LEU A 240 -8.86 -15.27 -11.62
N ILE A 241 -7.79 -15.78 -11.04
CA ILE A 241 -7.43 -15.62 -9.63
C ILE A 241 -6.29 -14.60 -9.56
N ILE A 242 -6.52 -13.51 -8.83
CA ILE A 242 -5.50 -12.48 -8.56
C ILE A 242 -5.18 -12.57 -7.07
N ASP A 243 -3.96 -12.95 -6.77
CA ASP A 243 -3.45 -13.10 -5.43
C ASP A 243 -2.73 -11.82 -5.01
N ILE A 244 -3.38 -11.06 -4.13
CA ILE A 244 -2.92 -9.80 -3.56
C ILE A 244 -2.81 -9.90 -2.04
N ARG A 245 -2.68 -11.14 -1.51
CA ARG A 245 -2.77 -11.38 -0.06
C ARG A 245 -1.73 -10.63 0.76
N TYR A 246 -0.58 -10.33 0.14
CA TYR A 246 0.52 -9.57 0.76
C TYR A 246 0.76 -8.18 0.15
N ASN A 247 -0.17 -7.73 -0.69
CA ASN A 247 -0.01 -6.49 -1.43
C ASN A 247 -0.31 -5.27 -0.58
N THR A 248 0.70 -4.42 -0.38
CA THR A 248 0.61 -3.21 0.46
C THR A 248 0.12 -1.97 -0.30
N GLY A 249 -0.38 -2.16 -1.51
CA GLY A 249 -0.90 -1.11 -2.38
C GLY A 249 0.18 -0.50 -3.27
N GLY A 250 0.15 0.83 -3.40
CA GLY A 250 0.99 1.59 -4.33
C GLY A 250 0.14 2.49 -5.22
N SER A 251 0.49 2.54 -6.50
CA SER A 251 -0.08 3.46 -7.48
C SER A 251 -1.55 3.19 -7.79
N LEU A 252 -2.34 4.28 -7.79
CA LEU A 252 -3.73 4.27 -8.22
C LEU A 252 -3.86 4.09 -9.74
N ALA A 253 -2.86 4.52 -10.52
CA ALA A 253 -2.84 4.33 -11.97
C ALA A 253 -2.70 2.85 -12.32
N ALA A 254 -1.79 2.12 -11.67
CA ALA A 254 -1.67 0.68 -11.80
C ALA A 254 -2.95 -0.07 -11.37
N ALA A 255 -3.63 0.39 -10.32
CA ALA A 255 -4.92 -0.18 -9.90
C ALA A 255 -6.04 0.06 -10.93
N ALA A 256 -6.09 1.26 -11.54
CA ALA A 256 -6.98 1.56 -12.64
C ALA A 256 -6.69 0.67 -13.86
N MET A 257 -5.41 0.46 -14.18
CA MET A 257 -4.99 -0.41 -15.28
C MET A 257 -5.46 -1.84 -15.06
N LEU A 258 -5.17 -2.42 -13.88
CA LEU A 258 -5.60 -3.79 -13.56
C LEU A 258 -7.12 -3.93 -13.59
N THR A 259 -7.85 -2.93 -13.09
CA THR A 259 -9.32 -2.88 -13.15
C THR A 259 -9.81 -2.89 -14.61
N ALA A 260 -9.24 -2.05 -15.48
CA ALA A 260 -9.60 -1.97 -16.89
C ALA A 260 -9.22 -3.23 -17.69
N LEU A 261 -8.16 -3.93 -17.29
CA LEU A 261 -7.72 -5.17 -17.93
C LEU A 261 -8.70 -6.34 -17.68
N VAL A 262 -9.34 -6.37 -16.51
CA VAL A 262 -10.20 -7.49 -16.11
C VAL A 262 -11.68 -7.21 -16.33
N ALA A 263 -12.15 -5.98 -16.11
CA ALA A 263 -13.56 -5.67 -16.07
C ALA A 263 -14.19 -5.63 -17.49
N PRO A 264 -15.41 -6.17 -17.66
CA PRO A 264 -16.18 -6.00 -18.88
C PRO A 264 -16.70 -4.56 -18.98
N ASP A 265 -17.01 -4.13 -20.21
CA ASP A 265 -17.76 -2.89 -20.52
C ASP A 265 -17.23 -1.56 -19.95
N VAL A 266 -16.03 -1.56 -19.37
CA VAL A 266 -15.31 -0.34 -19.00
C VAL A 266 -14.81 0.36 -20.25
N THR A 267 -15.14 1.65 -20.38
CA THR A 267 -14.57 2.57 -21.38
C THR A 267 -13.59 3.54 -20.72
N GLU A 268 -12.84 4.30 -21.53
CA GLU A 268 -11.92 5.30 -21.00
C GLU A 268 -12.63 6.42 -20.20
N LYS A 269 -13.93 6.64 -20.46
CA LYS A 269 -14.81 7.62 -19.79
C LYS A 269 -15.61 7.04 -18.63
N SER A 270 -15.53 5.74 -18.40
CA SER A 270 -16.14 5.13 -17.22
C SER A 270 -15.46 5.65 -15.96
N THR A 271 -16.22 5.91 -14.90
CA THR A 271 -15.68 6.40 -13.63
C THR A 271 -14.81 5.35 -12.94
N PHE A 272 -13.53 5.63 -12.69
CA PHE A 272 -12.71 4.72 -11.91
C PHE A 272 -12.90 4.95 -10.40
N VAL A 273 -12.77 6.20 -9.96
CA VAL A 273 -12.72 6.55 -8.53
C VAL A 273 -13.25 7.97 -8.30
N GLN A 274 -13.87 8.18 -7.14
CA GLN A 274 -14.30 9.48 -6.65
C GLN A 274 -13.48 9.86 -5.42
N TYR A 275 -13.01 11.11 -5.40
CA TYR A 275 -12.22 11.70 -4.34
C TYR A 275 -13.08 12.71 -3.57
N SER A 276 -13.00 12.66 -2.24
CA SER A 276 -13.56 13.69 -1.34
C SER A 276 -12.47 14.19 -0.41
N GLY A 277 -12.07 15.46 -0.59
CA GLY A 277 -10.99 16.10 0.16
C GLY A 277 -11.49 17.02 1.26
N ASN A 278 -10.58 17.86 1.75
CA ASN A 278 -10.89 18.90 2.72
C ASN A 278 -11.51 20.15 2.06
N ASN A 279 -11.68 21.21 2.85
CA ASN A 279 -12.24 22.51 2.41
C ASN A 279 -11.44 23.24 1.32
N HIS A 280 -10.16 22.91 1.12
CA HIS A 280 -9.33 23.48 0.04
C HIS A 280 -9.37 22.65 -1.24
N LEU A 281 -9.54 21.33 -1.11
CA LEU A 281 -9.39 20.40 -2.23
C LEU A 281 -10.72 19.98 -2.86
N GLY A 282 -11.82 20.04 -2.12
CA GLY A 282 -13.15 19.69 -2.60
C GLY A 282 -13.27 18.24 -3.06
N SER A 283 -14.22 17.97 -3.97
CA SER A 283 -14.48 16.65 -4.52
C SER A 283 -14.20 16.60 -6.01
N ARG A 284 -13.70 15.46 -6.50
CA ARG A 284 -13.46 15.22 -7.93
C ARG A 284 -13.65 13.76 -8.29
N THR A 285 -14.03 13.50 -9.54
CA THR A 285 -14.19 12.15 -10.08
C THR A 285 -13.18 11.94 -11.19
N LEU A 286 -12.45 10.82 -11.15
CA LEU A 286 -11.54 10.43 -12.21
C LEU A 286 -12.14 9.31 -13.04
N ASP A 287 -12.12 9.48 -14.36
CA ASP A 287 -12.34 8.41 -15.32
C ASP A 287 -11.06 7.55 -15.48
N PHE A 288 -11.16 6.43 -16.19
CA PHE A 288 -10.02 5.56 -16.44
C PHE A 288 -8.90 6.25 -17.22
N ALA A 289 -9.23 7.07 -18.23
CA ALA A 289 -8.23 7.81 -19.00
C ALA A 289 -7.38 8.71 -18.09
N THR A 290 -8.04 9.47 -17.22
CA THR A 290 -7.39 10.41 -16.31
C THR A 290 -6.57 9.67 -15.26
N ALA A 291 -7.12 8.60 -14.67
CA ALA A 291 -6.39 7.79 -13.68
C ALA A 291 -5.11 7.15 -14.25
N LEU A 292 -5.13 6.71 -15.50
CA LEU A 292 -3.98 6.14 -16.19
C LEU A 292 -2.93 7.20 -16.61
N SER A 293 -3.32 8.47 -16.69
CA SER A 293 -2.44 9.57 -17.14
C SER A 293 -1.47 10.09 -16.07
N VAL A 294 -1.63 9.67 -14.82
CA VAL A 294 -0.87 10.18 -13.66
C VAL A 294 -0.15 9.06 -12.87
N PRO A 295 0.66 8.21 -13.51
CA PRO A 295 1.54 7.29 -12.79
C PRO A 295 2.55 8.04 -11.91
N GLU A 296 3.02 7.40 -10.84
CA GLU A 296 3.92 8.01 -9.86
C GLU A 296 5.39 8.04 -10.33
N ASN A 297 5.82 7.03 -11.08
CA ASN A 297 7.23 6.82 -11.42
C ASN A 297 7.48 6.08 -12.75
N ALA A 298 6.57 6.20 -13.72
CA ALA A 298 6.73 5.63 -15.07
C ALA A 298 5.99 6.48 -16.11
N ASP A 299 6.16 6.16 -17.39
CA ASP A 299 5.36 6.77 -18.44
C ASP A 299 3.90 6.28 -18.41
N PRO A 300 2.92 7.15 -18.72
CA PRO A 300 1.52 6.75 -18.80
C PRO A 300 1.28 5.66 -19.86
N ILE A 301 0.43 4.68 -19.53
CA ILE A 301 -0.10 3.72 -20.51
C ILE A 301 -1.51 4.17 -20.89
N PRO A 302 -1.75 4.62 -22.14
CA PRO A 302 -3.07 5.09 -22.54
C PRO A 302 -4.08 3.94 -22.56
N PHE A 303 -5.34 4.24 -22.31
CA PHE A 303 -6.41 3.24 -22.25
C PHE A 303 -6.50 2.36 -23.52
N SER A 304 -6.27 2.96 -24.69
CA SER A 304 -6.25 2.26 -25.98
C SER A 304 -5.20 1.15 -26.05
N ALA A 305 -4.05 1.29 -25.38
CA ALA A 305 -2.99 0.29 -25.36
C ALA A 305 -3.38 -0.99 -24.57
N LEU A 306 -4.44 -0.92 -23.75
CA LEU A 306 -4.93 -2.06 -22.99
C LEU A 306 -5.73 -3.05 -23.86
N ALA A 307 -6.26 -2.62 -25.01
CA ALA A 307 -7.20 -3.40 -25.84
C ALA A 307 -6.71 -4.82 -26.16
N ALA A 308 -5.42 -4.98 -26.46
CA ALA A 308 -4.81 -6.28 -26.79
C ALA A 308 -4.69 -7.23 -25.58
N ALA A 309 -4.89 -6.75 -24.35
CA ALA A 309 -4.69 -7.49 -23.11
C ALA A 309 -5.96 -7.63 -22.25
N ARG A 310 -7.04 -6.92 -22.61
CA ARG A 310 -8.33 -6.99 -21.89
C ARG A 310 -8.96 -8.38 -21.96
N LEU A 311 -9.34 -8.89 -20.79
CA LEU A 311 -9.98 -10.20 -20.62
C LEU A 311 -11.51 -10.11 -20.52
N SER A 312 -12.06 -8.99 -20.05
CA SER A 312 -13.51 -8.74 -19.92
C SER A 312 -14.26 -9.87 -19.21
N LEU A 313 -13.83 -10.21 -17.99
CA LEU A 313 -14.31 -11.37 -17.26
C LEU A 313 -15.57 -11.03 -16.42
N PRO A 314 -16.59 -11.90 -16.42
CA PRO A 314 -17.84 -11.65 -15.69
C PRO A 314 -17.69 -11.75 -14.16
N ARG A 315 -16.58 -12.35 -13.70
CA ARG A 315 -16.21 -12.41 -12.28
C ARG A 315 -14.70 -12.51 -12.11
N ILE A 316 -14.21 -12.08 -10.95
CA ILE A 316 -12.80 -12.14 -10.55
C ILE A 316 -12.70 -12.71 -9.14
N PHE A 317 -11.68 -13.55 -8.91
CA PHE A 317 -11.32 -14.07 -7.60
C PHE A 317 -10.13 -13.29 -7.06
N LEU A 318 -10.29 -12.66 -5.89
CA LEU A 318 -9.24 -11.91 -5.21
C LEU A 318 -8.86 -12.64 -3.93
N LEU A 319 -7.58 -13.03 -3.81
CA LEU A 319 -7.04 -13.61 -2.58
C LEU A 319 -6.46 -12.49 -1.73
N THR A 320 -6.94 -12.34 -0.49
CA THR A 320 -6.58 -11.24 0.40
C THR A 320 -6.05 -11.76 1.74
N GLY A 321 -5.17 -10.98 2.36
CA GLY A 321 -4.65 -11.25 3.71
C GLY A 321 -4.89 -10.04 4.60
N SER A 322 -4.63 -10.22 5.89
CA SER A 322 -4.78 -9.17 6.91
C SER A 322 -3.87 -7.95 6.72
N GLN A 323 -2.90 -8.04 5.81
CA GLN A 323 -1.98 -6.96 5.41
C GLN A 323 -2.32 -6.32 4.06
N THR A 324 -3.30 -6.83 3.31
CA THR A 324 -3.74 -6.22 2.04
C THR A 324 -4.26 -4.81 2.32
N VAL A 325 -3.71 -3.78 1.67
CA VAL A 325 -4.04 -2.38 1.99
C VAL A 325 -3.99 -1.43 0.78
N SER A 326 -4.64 -0.26 0.90
CA SER A 326 -4.47 0.89 0.00
C SER A 326 -4.96 0.60 -1.44
N ALA A 327 -4.15 0.81 -2.47
CA ALA A 327 -4.52 0.54 -3.87
C ALA A 327 -5.00 -0.91 -4.11
N ALA A 328 -4.55 -1.88 -3.30
CA ALA A 328 -5.05 -3.24 -3.33
C ALA A 328 -6.52 -3.33 -2.85
N GLU A 329 -6.88 -2.59 -1.83
CA GLU A 329 -8.28 -2.47 -1.37
C GLU A 329 -9.12 -1.66 -2.35
N LEU A 330 -8.53 -0.63 -2.96
CA LEU A 330 -9.18 0.14 -4.00
C LEU A 330 -9.52 -0.75 -5.21
N LEU A 331 -8.63 -1.65 -5.62
CA LEU A 331 -8.94 -2.66 -6.66
C LEU A 331 -10.17 -3.49 -6.28
N ILE A 332 -10.21 -4.04 -5.06
CA ILE A 332 -11.35 -4.82 -4.56
C ILE A 332 -12.65 -3.99 -4.62
N ASN A 333 -12.60 -2.73 -4.19
CA ASN A 333 -13.76 -1.87 -4.14
C ASN A 333 -14.22 -1.37 -5.52
N ASN A 334 -13.28 -1.03 -6.40
CA ASN A 334 -13.55 -0.37 -7.68
C ASN A 334 -13.83 -1.35 -8.81
N LEU A 335 -13.58 -2.65 -8.62
CA LEU A 335 -14.10 -3.71 -9.50
C LEU A 335 -15.60 -3.95 -9.34
N LYS A 336 -16.16 -3.77 -8.13
CA LYS A 336 -17.56 -4.12 -7.79
C LYS A 336 -18.62 -3.46 -8.70
N PRO A 337 -18.47 -2.20 -9.17
CA PRO A 337 -19.41 -1.62 -10.11
C PRO A 337 -19.42 -2.29 -11.50
N TYR A 338 -18.34 -2.99 -11.87
CA TYR A 338 -18.12 -3.46 -13.24
C TYR A 338 -18.09 -4.98 -13.39
N THR A 339 -17.77 -5.73 -12.32
CA THR A 339 -17.71 -7.20 -12.37
C THR A 339 -17.99 -7.80 -11.00
N LYS A 340 -18.38 -9.08 -10.97
CA LYS A 340 -18.58 -9.79 -9.72
C LYS A 340 -17.22 -10.10 -9.06
N VAL A 341 -17.00 -9.55 -7.87
CA VAL A 341 -15.79 -9.83 -7.08
C VAL A 341 -16.09 -10.95 -6.08
N ILE A 342 -15.25 -11.99 -6.07
CA ILE A 342 -15.23 -13.05 -5.06
C ILE A 342 -13.93 -12.95 -4.28
N GLN A 343 -14.00 -12.49 -3.03
CA GLN A 343 -12.88 -12.33 -2.13
C GLN A 343 -12.76 -13.55 -1.20
N ILE A 344 -11.55 -14.10 -1.11
CA ILE A 344 -11.20 -15.27 -0.31
C ILE A 344 -9.96 -14.94 0.52
N GLY A 345 -9.95 -15.34 1.79
CA GLY A 345 -8.80 -15.13 2.68
C GLY A 345 -9.21 -14.36 3.93
N GLU A 346 -8.53 -13.27 4.25
CA GLU A 346 -8.78 -12.48 5.45
C GLU A 346 -9.31 -11.07 5.14
N THR A 347 -9.85 -10.41 6.16
CA THR A 347 -10.24 -8.99 6.13
C THR A 347 -9.02 -8.11 5.92
N THR A 348 -9.10 -7.17 4.99
CA THR A 348 -8.01 -6.22 4.67
C THR A 348 -7.82 -5.16 5.75
N VAL A 349 -6.85 -4.25 5.60
CA VAL A 349 -6.44 -3.31 6.67
C VAL A 349 -7.41 -2.15 6.89
N GLY A 350 -8.02 -1.62 5.83
CA GLY A 350 -9.02 -0.56 5.88
C GLY A 350 -8.54 0.84 5.50
N LYS A 351 -7.67 0.97 4.49
CA LYS A 351 -7.24 2.28 3.96
C LYS A 351 -8.12 2.70 2.79
N ASP A 352 -9.24 3.33 3.11
CA ASP A 352 -10.18 3.95 2.17
C ASP A 352 -9.77 5.36 1.71
N LYS A 353 -8.47 5.67 1.75
CA LYS A 353 -7.95 7.03 1.59
C LYS A 353 -6.72 7.08 0.70
N GLY A 354 -6.60 8.15 -0.08
CA GLY A 354 -5.45 8.45 -0.91
C GLY A 354 -4.55 9.51 -0.27
N ALA A 355 -3.24 9.35 -0.44
CA ALA A 355 -2.26 10.38 -0.15
C ALA A 355 -1.75 10.99 -1.46
N ILE A 356 -1.23 12.21 -1.38
CA ILE A 356 -0.43 12.80 -2.46
C ILE A 356 1.03 12.85 -2.04
N ILE A 357 1.94 13.06 -2.98
CA ILE A 357 3.35 13.29 -2.66
C ILE A 357 3.62 14.79 -2.65
N VAL A 358 4.08 15.32 -1.52
CA VAL A 358 4.46 16.72 -1.34
C VAL A 358 5.98 16.81 -1.22
N LYS A 359 6.58 17.64 -2.07
CA LYS A 359 8.02 17.94 -2.12
C LYS A 359 8.21 19.45 -2.19
N ASP A 360 9.36 19.93 -1.76
CA ASP A 360 9.76 21.31 -2.02
C ASP A 360 10.16 21.48 -3.49
N MET A 361 9.41 22.33 -4.20
CA MET A 361 9.56 22.61 -5.63
C MET A 361 10.35 23.90 -5.90
N ARG A 362 10.89 24.55 -4.87
CA ARG A 362 11.75 25.74 -5.03
C ARG A 362 13.03 25.40 -5.79
N SER A 363 13.61 26.39 -6.46
CA SER A 363 14.90 26.30 -7.14
C SER A 363 15.86 27.37 -6.58
N PRO A 364 16.91 27.00 -5.83
CA PRO A 364 17.28 25.64 -5.44
C PRO A 364 16.29 25.02 -4.44
N ARG A 365 16.17 23.69 -4.45
CA ARG A 365 15.39 22.95 -3.44
C ARG A 365 15.99 23.23 -2.06
N ARG A 366 15.14 23.55 -1.08
CA ARG A 366 15.57 23.81 0.30
C ARG A 366 15.18 22.67 1.23
N ILE A 367 13.95 22.15 1.19
CA ILE A 367 13.53 21.09 2.13
C ILE A 367 13.88 19.71 1.55
N PRO A 368 14.76 18.93 2.21
CA PRO A 368 15.14 17.60 1.75
C PRO A 368 14.07 16.53 2.06
N TRP A 369 12.97 16.88 2.72
CA TRP A 369 11.89 15.95 3.07
C TRP A 369 10.87 15.72 1.95
N VAL A 370 10.19 14.58 2.03
CA VAL A 370 9.04 14.19 1.23
C VAL A 370 7.91 13.79 2.18
N MET A 371 6.74 14.38 1.99
CA MET A 371 5.56 14.10 2.81
C MET A 371 4.48 13.42 1.97
N GLN A 372 3.79 12.46 2.56
CA GLN A 372 2.61 11.82 2.00
C GLN A 372 1.42 11.97 2.94
N PRO A 373 0.79 13.16 3.00
CA PRO A 373 -0.37 13.36 3.86
C PRO A 373 -1.58 12.63 3.27
N ILE A 374 -2.38 12.00 4.13
CA ILE A 374 -3.71 11.53 3.73
C ILE A 374 -4.54 12.73 3.34
N THR A 375 -5.02 12.72 2.10
CA THR A 375 -5.54 13.90 1.40
C THR A 375 -7.02 13.74 1.06
N TYR A 376 -7.41 12.54 0.62
CA TYR A 376 -8.75 12.28 0.12
C TYR A 376 -9.32 10.99 0.67
N ARG A 377 -10.63 10.95 0.92
CA ARG A 377 -11.41 9.71 0.98
C ARG A 377 -11.70 9.24 -0.44
N LEU A 378 -11.69 7.92 -0.64
CA LEU A 378 -11.89 7.29 -1.94
C LEU A 378 -13.17 6.45 -1.96
N SER A 379 -13.96 6.59 -3.02
CA SER A 379 -15.10 5.72 -3.29
C SER A 379 -15.13 5.28 -4.76
N ASN A 380 -15.82 4.17 -5.04
CA ASN A 380 -15.92 3.61 -6.39
C ASN A 380 -16.96 4.37 -7.25
N ALA A 381 -17.20 3.89 -8.48
CA ALA A 381 -18.16 4.49 -9.41
C ALA A 381 -19.60 4.61 -8.85
N ASN A 382 -19.98 3.78 -7.89
CA ASN A 382 -21.30 3.82 -7.24
C ASN A 382 -21.32 4.68 -5.97
N GLY A 383 -20.23 5.36 -5.65
CA GLY A 383 -20.09 6.15 -4.41
C GLY A 383 -19.78 5.31 -3.17
N ASN A 384 -19.55 4.00 -3.31
CA ASN A 384 -19.24 3.11 -2.20
C ASN A 384 -17.76 3.24 -1.80
N GLY A 385 -17.51 3.51 -0.52
CA GLY A 385 -16.19 3.62 0.10
C GLY A 385 -16.28 3.27 1.58
N ASN A 386 -15.66 4.04 2.47
CA ASN A 386 -15.82 3.94 3.92
C ASN A 386 -15.46 2.57 4.55
N TYR A 387 -14.61 1.77 3.87
CA TYR A 387 -14.11 0.49 4.38
C TYR A 387 -12.98 0.67 5.41
N THR A 388 -13.17 1.58 6.38
CA THR A 388 -12.16 1.93 7.40
C THR A 388 -11.77 0.79 8.35
N GLN A 389 -12.58 -0.28 8.39
CA GLN A 389 -12.32 -1.51 9.16
C GLN A 389 -11.82 -2.66 8.27
N GLY A 390 -11.46 -2.35 7.03
CA GLY A 390 -11.14 -3.36 6.03
C GLY A 390 -12.34 -3.84 5.22
N ILE A 391 -12.07 -4.60 4.18
CA ILE A 391 -13.04 -5.25 3.32
C ILE A 391 -13.06 -6.73 3.70
N ALA A 392 -14.17 -7.17 4.29
CA ALA A 392 -14.34 -8.56 4.70
C ALA A 392 -14.54 -9.50 3.50
N PRO A 393 -13.88 -10.67 3.46
CA PRO A 393 -14.03 -11.65 2.39
C PRO A 393 -15.38 -12.35 2.46
N GLN A 394 -15.90 -12.80 1.31
CA GLN A 394 -17.08 -13.67 1.30
C GLN A 394 -16.74 -15.08 1.81
N TYR A 395 -15.50 -15.50 1.64
CA TYR A 395 -15.00 -16.80 2.11
C TYR A 395 -13.78 -16.60 3.01
N PRO A 396 -13.99 -16.48 4.33
CA PRO A 396 -12.88 -16.34 5.28
C PRO A 396 -12.05 -17.63 5.31
N ILE A 397 -10.76 -17.51 5.05
CA ILE A 397 -9.78 -18.60 5.09
C ILE A 397 -8.47 -18.04 5.66
N ASP A 398 -7.99 -18.65 6.73
CA ASP A 398 -6.64 -18.42 7.22
C ASP A 398 -5.66 -19.23 6.37
N GLU A 399 -4.69 -18.58 5.74
CA GLU A 399 -3.68 -19.29 4.95
C GLU A 399 -2.83 -20.24 5.80
N MET A 400 -2.69 -19.96 7.10
CA MET A 400 -1.93 -20.79 8.01
C MET A 400 -2.64 -22.09 8.37
N SER A 401 -3.93 -22.23 8.03
CA SER A 401 -4.73 -23.42 8.35
C SER A 401 -4.21 -24.71 7.72
N ARG A 402 -3.25 -24.62 6.80
CA ARG A 402 -2.57 -25.75 6.16
C ARG A 402 -1.07 -25.49 6.11
N GLN A 403 -0.29 -26.44 6.61
CA GLN A 403 1.16 -26.35 6.71
C GLN A 403 1.82 -27.57 6.04
N PRO A 404 3.00 -27.40 5.42
CA PRO A 404 3.69 -26.14 5.15
C PRO A 404 2.93 -25.25 4.15
N LEU A 405 3.17 -23.94 4.19
CA LEU A 405 2.68 -23.05 3.14
C LEU A 405 3.27 -23.46 1.78
N LEU A 406 2.42 -23.51 0.76
CA LEU A 406 2.80 -23.94 -0.58
C LEU A 406 3.20 -22.75 -1.48
N PRO A 407 3.95 -22.98 -2.57
CA PRO A 407 4.31 -21.93 -3.51
C PRO A 407 3.08 -21.18 -4.07
N PRO A 408 3.21 -19.88 -4.41
CA PRO A 408 2.11 -19.11 -5.02
C PRO A 408 1.59 -19.77 -6.31
N GLY A 409 0.28 -20.05 -6.33
CA GLY A 409 -0.40 -20.68 -7.45
C GLY A 409 -0.52 -22.20 -7.36
N ASP A 410 0.02 -22.82 -6.31
CA ASP A 410 -0.24 -24.24 -6.05
C ASP A 410 -1.73 -24.48 -5.80
N VAL A 411 -2.29 -25.48 -6.46
CA VAL A 411 -3.73 -25.80 -6.40
C VAL A 411 -4.17 -26.28 -5.02
N ASN A 412 -3.23 -26.69 -4.16
CA ASN A 412 -3.48 -27.12 -2.79
C ASN A 412 -3.28 -26.00 -1.76
N ASP A 413 -2.80 -24.81 -2.16
CA ASP A 413 -2.84 -23.61 -1.30
C ASP A 413 -4.30 -23.37 -0.91
N PRO A 414 -4.62 -23.15 0.39
CA PRO A 414 -6.00 -23.16 0.86
C PRO A 414 -6.88 -22.08 0.19
N LEU A 415 -6.32 -20.92 -0.17
CA LEU A 415 -7.05 -19.84 -0.82
C LEU A 415 -7.26 -20.14 -2.31
N VAL A 416 -6.23 -20.67 -3.00
CA VAL A 416 -6.33 -21.10 -4.42
C VAL A 416 -7.29 -22.28 -4.56
N ALA A 417 -7.18 -23.29 -3.70
CA ALA A 417 -8.06 -24.46 -3.66
C ALA A 417 -9.52 -24.05 -3.49
N LYS A 418 -9.81 -23.06 -2.63
CA LYS A 418 -11.18 -22.55 -2.46
C LYS A 418 -11.68 -21.86 -3.72
N ALA A 419 -10.86 -21.04 -4.37
CA ALA A 419 -11.24 -20.39 -5.62
C ALA A 419 -11.58 -21.42 -6.70
N LEU A 420 -10.73 -22.44 -6.86
CA LEU A 420 -10.95 -23.53 -7.82
C LEU A 420 -12.21 -24.35 -7.48
N ALA A 421 -12.48 -24.62 -6.21
CA ALA A 421 -13.71 -25.31 -5.79
C ALA A 421 -14.97 -24.53 -6.18
N ILE A 422 -14.97 -23.20 -6.04
CA ILE A 422 -16.08 -22.34 -6.48
C ILE A 422 -16.19 -22.32 -8.01
N ILE A 423 -15.05 -22.22 -8.72
CA ILE A 423 -15.00 -22.23 -10.19
C ILE A 423 -15.60 -23.51 -10.76
N ASN A 424 -15.28 -24.66 -10.15
CA ASN A 424 -15.70 -25.99 -10.60
C ASN A 424 -17.15 -26.34 -10.26
N GLY A 425 -17.91 -25.42 -9.64
CA GLY A 425 -19.31 -25.65 -9.24
C GLY A 425 -19.46 -26.47 -7.94
N GLY A 426 -18.35 -26.84 -7.32
CA GLY A 426 -18.30 -27.60 -6.06
C GLY A 426 -18.33 -26.71 -4.82
N GLY A 427 -18.96 -25.53 -4.87
CA GLY A 427 -18.91 -24.48 -3.83
C GLY A 427 -19.30 -24.88 -2.40
N ARG A 428 -19.69 -26.15 -2.16
CA ARG A 428 -19.76 -26.75 -0.83
C ARG A 428 -18.34 -26.78 -0.25
N ALA A 429 -18.13 -26.06 0.85
CA ALA A 429 -16.97 -26.32 1.69
C ALA A 429 -17.02 -27.79 2.10
N SER A 430 -15.99 -28.58 1.78
CA SER A 430 -15.75 -29.79 2.54
C SER A 430 -15.55 -29.34 3.99
N GLY A 431 -16.46 -29.76 4.87
CA GLY A 431 -16.43 -29.44 6.29
C GLY A 431 -15.30 -30.13 7.03
N GLU A 432 -14.09 -30.16 6.48
CA GLU A 432 -12.91 -30.48 7.25
C GLU A 432 -12.60 -29.27 8.13
N SER A 433 -12.65 -29.48 9.45
CA SER A 433 -12.07 -28.54 10.40
C SER A 433 -10.58 -28.48 10.15
N ALA A 434 -10.12 -27.50 9.36
CA ALA A 434 -8.71 -27.21 9.26
C ALA A 434 -8.18 -26.85 10.67
N PRO A 435 -6.98 -27.31 11.05
CA PRO A 435 -6.38 -26.91 12.31
C PRO A 435 -6.32 -25.37 12.40
N VAL A 436 -6.84 -24.83 13.51
CA VAL A 436 -6.74 -23.40 13.80
C VAL A 436 -5.41 -23.16 14.48
N PHE A 437 -4.51 -22.48 13.79
CA PHE A 437 -3.24 -22.05 14.36
C PHE A 437 -3.45 -20.72 15.08
N ARG A 438 -3.06 -20.64 16.35
CA ARG A 438 -3.03 -19.35 17.05
C ARG A 438 -1.86 -18.53 16.52
N HIS A 439 -2.15 -17.33 16.06
CA HIS A 439 -1.13 -16.36 15.65
C HIS A 439 -0.63 -15.58 16.86
N TYR A 440 0.69 -15.62 17.10
CA TYR A 440 1.35 -14.84 18.16
C TYR A 440 1.94 -13.54 17.61
N TYR A 441 2.35 -13.53 16.34
CA TYR A 441 2.86 -12.36 15.66
C TYR A 441 2.75 -12.53 14.15
N ASP A 442 2.48 -11.44 13.43
CA ASP A 442 2.51 -11.41 11.96
C ASP A 442 3.23 -10.14 11.51
N VAL A 443 4.35 -10.30 10.81
CA VAL A 443 5.20 -9.18 10.38
C VAL A 443 4.49 -8.29 9.38
N GLY A 444 3.86 -8.86 8.35
CA GLY A 444 3.15 -8.13 7.32
C GLY A 444 1.96 -7.35 7.86
N GLN A 445 1.17 -7.96 8.75
CA GLN A 445 0.05 -7.31 9.42
C GLN A 445 0.56 -6.17 10.30
N GLN A 446 1.61 -6.40 11.10
CA GLN A 446 2.21 -5.35 11.92
C GLN A 446 2.81 -4.25 11.06
N ALA A 447 3.47 -4.55 9.93
CA ALA A 447 3.99 -3.54 9.02
C ALA A 447 2.86 -2.73 8.36
N ALA A 448 1.74 -3.35 8.00
CA ALA A 448 0.59 -2.64 7.45
C ALA A 448 -0.13 -1.80 8.52
N ILE A 449 -0.16 -2.31 9.77
CA ILE A 449 -0.62 -1.58 10.94
C ILE A 449 0.40 -0.52 11.38
N ASN A 450 1.70 -0.63 11.10
CA ASN A 450 2.78 0.28 11.56
C ASN A 450 3.37 1.13 10.42
N SER A 451 2.86 0.98 9.20
CA SER A 451 2.78 2.07 8.22
C SER A 451 1.92 3.24 8.78
N VAL A 452 1.33 3.02 9.96
CA VAL A 452 1.03 3.97 11.02
C VAL A 452 2.30 4.36 11.77
N VAL A 453 2.70 5.63 11.69
CA VAL A 453 3.51 6.21 12.77
C VAL A 453 2.67 6.17 14.05
N ILE A 454 2.98 5.21 14.93
CA ILE A 454 2.36 5.05 16.26
C ILE A 454 2.87 6.17 17.16
N ILE A 455 1.93 6.97 17.66
CA ILE A 455 2.16 8.00 18.67
C ILE A 455 2.42 7.29 20.02
N PRO A 456 3.57 7.49 20.69
CA PRO A 456 3.67 7.13 22.09
C PRO A 456 2.63 7.94 22.88
N ARG A 457 1.76 7.25 23.63
CA ARG A 457 0.80 7.92 24.52
C ARG A 457 1.49 8.70 25.62
#